data_AF-A0A7C2YEZ3-F1
#
_entry.id   AF-A0A7C2YEZ3-F1
#
_cell.length_a   1.000
_cell.length_b   1.000
_cell.length_c   1.000
_cell.angle_alpha   90.00
_cell.angle_beta   90.00
_cell.angle_gamma   90.00
#
_symmetry.space_group_name_H-M   'P 1'
#
loop_
_entity.id
_entity.type
_entity.pdbx_description
1 polymer ?
#
loop_
_entity_poly.entity_id
_entity_poly.type
_entity_poly.pdbx_seq_one_letter_code
_entity_poly.pdbx_strand_id
1 'polypeptide(L)' 'MRIVVNLTLNVISQGNLPYVEALELVAATRRVALQLFPDKAETYDLIYAPKLARIMREVYRVQ' A
#
# COMPACT_ATOMS: atom_id res chain seq x y z
N MET A 1 -5.95 -2.33 -11.23
CA MET A 1 -5.09 -1.85 -10.13
C MET A 1 -5.74 -1.94 -8.74
N ARG A 2 -7.04 -1.59 -8.61
CA ARG A 2 -7.74 -1.51 -7.32
C ARG A 2 -7.65 -2.77 -6.43
N ILE A 3 -7.69 -3.97 -7.02
CA ILE A 3 -7.65 -5.24 -6.27
C ILE A 3 -6.38 -5.38 -5.44
N VAL A 4 -5.20 -5.18 -6.05
CA VAL A 4 -3.90 -5.34 -5.39
C VAL A 4 -3.77 -4.37 -4.21
N VAL A 5 -4.14 -3.10 -4.42
CA VAL A 5 -4.08 -2.09 -3.36
C VAL A 5 -5.08 -2.39 -2.24
N ASN A 6 -6.29 -2.79 -2.58
CA ASN A 6 -7.31 -3.13 -1.57
C ASN A 6 -6.89 -4.35 -0.74
N LEU A 7 -6.25 -5.35 -1.34
CA LEU A 7 -5.71 -6.48 -0.60
C LEU A 7 -4.66 -6.01 0.41
N THR A 8 -3.72 -5.17 -0.01
CA THR A 8 -2.70 -4.60 0.88
C THR A 8 -3.30 -3.77 2.01
N LEU A 9 -4.29 -2.93 1.72
CA LEU A 9 -5.02 -2.17 2.73
C LEU A 9 -5.66 -3.09 3.77
N ASN A 10 -6.32 -4.17 3.34
CA ASN A 10 -6.91 -5.15 4.25
C ASN A 10 -5.86 -5.82 5.12
N VAL A 11 -4.75 -6.29 4.55
CA VAL A 11 -3.68 -6.95 5.31
C VAL A 11 -3.07 -6.01 6.35
N ILE A 12 -2.74 -4.77 5.96
CA ILE A 12 -2.18 -3.78 6.90
C ILE A 12 -3.18 -3.43 7.99
N SER A 13 -4.46 -3.27 7.67
CA SER A 13 -5.51 -2.92 8.65
C SER A 13 -5.69 -3.95 9.76
N GLN A 14 -5.28 -5.21 9.54
CA GLN A 14 -5.32 -6.24 10.58
C GLN A 14 -4.27 -6.01 11.67
N GLY A 15 -3.20 -5.24 11.39
CA GLY A 15 -2.15 -4.93 12.36
C GLY A 15 -1.30 -6.14 12.80
N ASN A 16 -1.41 -7.27 12.10
CA ASN A 16 -0.73 -8.52 12.46
C ASN A 16 0.73 -8.56 11.96
N LEU A 17 1.13 -7.65 11.08
CA LEU A 17 2.49 -7.58 10.54
C LEU A 17 3.33 -6.58 11.35
N PRO A 18 4.63 -6.86 11.60
CA PRO A 18 5.59 -5.84 12.02
C PRO A 18 5.67 -4.68 11.03
N TYR A 19 6.04 -3.49 11.52
CA TYR A 19 6.12 -2.27 10.70
C TYR A 19 7.00 -2.44 9.45
N VAL A 20 8.15 -3.10 9.60
CA VAL A 20 9.10 -3.33 8.49
C VAL A 20 8.48 -4.21 7.41
N GLU A 21 7.81 -5.31 7.78
CA GLU A 21 7.13 -6.20 6.82
C GLU A 21 5.97 -5.49 6.12
N ALA A 22 5.24 -4.63 6.84
CA ALA A 22 4.17 -3.83 6.26
C ALA A 22 4.71 -2.78 5.25
N LEU A 23 5.86 -2.16 5.54
CA LEU A 23 6.56 -1.29 4.59
C LEU A 23 6.98 -2.05 3.32
N GLU A 24 7.56 -3.24 3.49
CA GLU A 24 7.95 -4.09 2.36
C GLU A 24 6.75 -4.48 1.51
N LEU A 25 5.61 -4.80 2.15
CA LEU A 25 4.36 -5.10 1.47
C LEU A 25 3.86 -3.91 0.65
N VAL A 26 3.89 -2.69 1.19
CA VAL A 26 3.55 -1.46 0.45
C VAL A 26 4.47 -1.29 -0.79
N ALA A 27 5.77 -1.48 -0.62
CA ALA A 27 6.75 -1.38 -1.70
C ALA A 27 6.57 -2.47 -2.77
N ALA A 28 6.24 -3.70 -2.36
CA ALA A 28 5.92 -4.80 -3.27
C ALA A 28 4.62 -4.50 -4.05
N THR A 29 3.60 -3.97 -3.38
CA THR A 29 2.33 -3.57 -4.01
C THR A 29 2.53 -2.50 -5.07
N ARG A 30 3.39 -1.51 -4.84
CA ARG A 30 3.74 -0.52 -5.87
C ARG A 30 4.33 -1.20 -7.09
N ARG A 31 5.34 -2.06 -6.90
CA ARG A 31 6.00 -2.79 -8.00
C ARG A 31 5.02 -3.61 -8.82
N VAL A 32 4.20 -4.44 -8.15
CA VAL A 32 3.20 -5.29 -8.82
C VAL A 32 2.14 -4.44 -9.53
N ALA A 33 1.65 -3.38 -8.88
CA ALA A 33 0.63 -2.52 -9.48
C ALA A 33 1.13 -1.82 -10.75
N LEU A 34 2.39 -1.36 -10.77
CA LEU A 34 3.01 -0.74 -11.94
C LEU A 34 3.41 -1.75 -13.02
N GLN A 35 3.77 -2.99 -12.65
CA GLN A 35 3.99 -4.05 -13.64
C GLN A 35 2.69 -4.44 -14.35
N LEU A 36 1.58 -4.52 -13.62
CA LEU A 36 0.28 -4.88 -14.19
C LEU A 36 -0.41 -3.71 -14.91
N PHE A 37 -0.11 -2.47 -14.51
CA PHE A 37 -0.73 -1.26 -15.05
C PHE A 37 0.31 -0.14 -15.19
N PRO A 38 1.27 -0.27 -16.13
CA PRO A 38 2.37 0.69 -16.28
C PRO A 38 1.89 2.12 -16.56
N ASP A 39 0.83 2.26 -17.36
CA ASP A 39 0.24 3.56 -17.73
C ASP A 39 -0.54 4.23 -16.59
N LYS A 40 -0.57 3.63 -15.39
CA LYS A 40 -1.36 4.09 -14.23
C LYS A 40 -0.48 4.55 -13.07
N ALA A 41 0.79 4.84 -13.32
CA ALA A 41 1.71 5.32 -12.27
C ALA A 41 1.20 6.58 -11.56
N GLU A 42 0.78 7.59 -12.33
CA GLU A 42 0.24 8.83 -11.77
C GLU A 42 -1.03 8.59 -10.94
N THR A 43 -1.92 7.70 -11.42
CA THR A 43 -3.12 7.31 -10.66
C THR A 43 -2.76 6.64 -9.33
N TYR A 44 -1.70 5.84 -9.32
CA TYR A 44 -1.21 5.22 -8.10
C TYR A 44 -0.72 6.26 -7.09
N ASP A 45 0.13 7.17 -7.53
CA ASP A 45 0.73 8.18 -6.66
C ASP A 45 -0.31 9.17 -6.12
N LEU A 46 -1.32 9.54 -6.92
CA LEU A 46 -2.38 10.48 -6.50
C LEU A 46 -3.47 9.86 -5.62
N ILE A 47 -3.83 8.60 -5.83
CA ILE A 47 -5.01 7.99 -5.17
C ILE A 47 -4.63 6.91 -4.16
N TYR A 48 -3.65 6.06 -4.47
CA TYR A 48 -3.36 4.85 -3.71
C TYR A 48 -2.23 5.03 -2.71
N ALA A 49 -1.14 5.69 -3.09
CA ALA A 49 -0.05 6.04 -2.18
C ALA A 49 -0.53 6.79 -0.91
N PRO A 50 -1.37 7.84 -0.99
CA PRO A 50 -1.85 8.52 0.21
C PRO A 50 -2.73 7.64 1.11
N LYS A 51 -3.50 6.70 0.55
CA LYS A 51 -4.32 5.75 1.32
C LYS A 51 -3.45 4.74 2.08
N LEU A 52 -2.43 4.20 1.42
CA LEU A 52 -1.47 3.29 2.05
C LEU A 52 -0.68 4.00 3.14
N ALA A 53 -0.20 5.22 2.89
CA ALA A 53 0.49 6.02 3.90
C ALA A 53 -0.40 6.31 5.13
N ARG A 54 -1.69 6.59 4.91
CA ARG A 54 -2.65 6.82 5.99
C ARG A 54 -2.84 5.59 6.88
N ILE A 55 -3.14 4.42 6.30
CA ILE A 55 -3.34 3.20 7.11
C ILE A 55 -2.05 2.81 7.85
N MET A 56 -0.87 3.03 7.24
CA MET A 56 0.41 2.78 7.90
C MET A 56 0.59 3.64 9.15
N ARG A 57 0.24 4.95 9.08
CA ARG A 57 0.28 5.83 10.26
C ARG A 57 -0.75 5.41 11.31
N GLU A 58 -1.95 5.04 10.90
CA GLU A 58 -3.03 4.64 11.83
C GLU A 58 -2.69 3.34 12.57
N VAL A 59 -2.18 2.33 11.88
CA VAL A 59 -1.87 1.01 12.46
C VAL A 59 -0.57 1.01 13.25
N TYR A 60 0.48 1.65 12.73
CA TYR A 60 1.82 1.60 13.31
C TYR A 60 2.21 2.82 14.13
N ARG A 61 1.30 3.80 14.26
CA ARG A 61 1.48 5.03 15.05
C ARG A 61 2.78 5.77 14.73
N VAL A 62 3.19 5.72 13.47
CA VAL A 62 4.36 6.44 12.96
C VAL A 62 3.97 7.93 12.88
N GLN A 63 4.63 8.76 13.68
CA GLN A 63 4.44 10.21 13.71
C GLN A 63 5.14 10.87 12.51
#